data_AF-A0A392Q3J6-F1
#
_entry.id   AF-A0A392Q3J6-F1
#
_cell.length_a   1.000
_cell.length_b   1.000
_cell.length_c   1.000
_cell.angle_alpha   90.00
_cell.angle_beta   90.00
_cell.angle_gamma   90.00
#
_symmetry.space_group_name_H-M   'P 1'
#
loop_
_entity.id
_entity.type
_entity.pdbx_description
1 polymer ?
#
loop_
_entity_poly.entity_id
_entity_poly.type
_entity_poly.pdbx_seq_one_letter_code
_entity_poly.pdbx_strand_id
1 'polypeptide(L)'
;MTEKRPLTQVNSSYPGTEVAAETAAALASASLVFKEINLTYSQILLEHAQQLFIFADTYKVSYSVSIPQVGKYYNSSGYEDELLWASSWLYHATKDPLYLTYVTEKNEFGSLGSGSWFSWDDKHAATQ
;
A
#
# COMPACT_ATOMS: atom_id res chain seq x y z
N MET A 1 16.86 8.16 26.18
CA MET A 1 16.59 6.76 25.78
C MET A 1 17.93 6.05 25.63
N THR A 2 18.16 4.95 26.35
CA THR A 2 19.43 4.19 26.33
C THR A 2 19.26 2.74 25.84
N GLU A 3 18.01 2.29 25.68
CA GLU A 3 17.68 0.94 25.21
C GLU A 3 17.93 0.74 23.71
N LYS A 4 18.20 -0.51 23.30
CA LYS A 4 18.38 -0.88 21.89
C LYS A 4 17.07 -0.72 21.12
N ARG A 5 17.12 -0.05 19.96
CA ARG A 5 16.00 0.14 19.03
C ARG A 5 16.29 -0.59 17.70
N PRO A 6 16.04 -1.90 17.61
CA PRO A 6 16.33 -2.66 16.39
C PRO A 6 15.44 -2.20 15.24
N LEU A 7 15.97 -2.29 14.02
CA LEU A 7 15.22 -2.03 12.79
C LEU A 7 14.78 -3.34 12.18
N THR A 8 13.57 -3.33 11.64
CA THR A 8 12.97 -4.43 10.89
C THR A 8 12.56 -3.91 9.53
N GLN A 9 12.85 -4.66 8.48
CA GLN A 9 12.53 -4.26 7.10
C GLN A 9 11.81 -5.40 6.38
N VAL A 10 10.90 -5.03 5.48
CA VAL A 10 10.38 -5.95 4.48
C VAL A 10 11.31 -5.98 3.26
N ASN A 11 11.42 -7.12 2.61
CA ASN A 11 12.21 -7.31 1.39
C ASN A 11 11.72 -8.57 0.65
N SER A 12 12.38 -8.96 -0.44
CA SER A 12 11.96 -10.12 -1.24
C SER A 12 12.03 -11.47 -0.50
N SER A 13 12.83 -11.59 0.56
CA SER A 13 12.90 -12.79 1.41
C SER A 13 11.94 -12.74 2.60
N TYR A 14 11.57 -11.52 3.03
CA TYR A 14 10.58 -11.26 4.08
C TYR A 14 9.56 -10.24 3.58
N PRO A 15 8.62 -10.63 2.71
CA PRO A 15 7.71 -9.67 2.08
C PRO A 15 6.72 -9.08 3.07
N GLY A 16 6.08 -7.99 2.68
CA GLY A 16 5.02 -7.37 3.47
C GLY A 16 4.18 -6.48 2.58
N THR A 17 3.17 -7.10 1.96
CA THR A 17 2.33 -6.47 0.95
C THR A 17 1.62 -5.24 1.50
N GLU A 18 0.99 -5.34 2.68
CA GLU A 18 0.17 -4.30 3.29
C GLU A 18 0.99 -3.05 3.57
N VAL A 19 2.11 -3.21 4.26
CA VAL A 19 2.96 -2.08 4.65
C VAL A 19 3.59 -1.41 3.43
N ALA A 20 3.92 -2.17 2.38
CA ALA A 20 4.44 -1.62 1.15
C ALA A 20 3.36 -0.89 0.34
N ALA A 21 2.17 -1.49 0.20
CA ALA A 21 1.06 -0.92 -0.55
C ALA A 21 0.47 0.31 0.16
N GLU A 22 0.27 0.30 1.48
CA GLU A 22 -0.19 1.48 2.22
C GLU A 22 0.84 2.62 2.15
N THR A 23 2.15 2.29 2.18
CA THR A 23 3.20 3.30 1.97
C THR A 23 3.14 3.86 0.55
N ALA A 24 2.87 3.02 -0.46
CA ALA A 24 2.67 3.48 -1.84
C ALA A 24 1.45 4.42 -1.94
N ALA A 25 0.32 4.10 -1.31
CA ALA A 25 -0.86 4.95 -1.24
C ALA A 25 -0.56 6.31 -0.59
N ALA A 26 0.17 6.31 0.52
CA ALA A 26 0.59 7.53 1.22
C ALA A 26 1.49 8.42 0.36
N LEU A 27 2.47 7.84 -0.34
CA LEU A 27 3.38 8.59 -1.21
C LEU A 27 2.67 9.10 -2.48
N ALA A 28 1.80 8.29 -3.09
CA ALA A 28 1.00 8.70 -4.24
C ALA A 28 0.04 9.86 -3.90
N SER A 29 -0.69 9.76 -2.79
CA SER A 29 -1.56 10.85 -2.33
C SER A 29 -0.77 12.13 -1.97
N ALA A 30 0.37 11.99 -1.30
CA ALA A 30 1.25 13.11 -1.01
C ALA A 30 1.80 13.77 -2.29
N SER A 31 2.12 12.98 -3.33
CA SER A 31 2.60 13.52 -4.61
C SER A 31 1.60 14.49 -5.25
N LEU A 32 0.30 14.24 -5.09
CA LEU A 32 -0.76 15.15 -5.56
C LEU A 32 -0.78 16.47 -4.78
N VAL A 33 -0.62 16.41 -3.45
CA VAL A 33 -0.56 17.60 -2.59
C VAL A 33 0.63 18.49 -2.96
N PHE A 34 1.80 17.88 -3.17
CA PHE A 34 3.02 18.62 -3.47
C PHE A 34 3.13 19.06 -4.93
N LYS A 35 2.25 18.62 -5.84
CA LYS A 35 2.36 18.87 -7.27
C LYS A 35 2.52 20.35 -7.63
N GLU A 36 1.74 21.21 -6.99
CA GLU A 36 1.75 22.67 -7.23
C GLU A 36 2.70 23.44 -6.29
N ILE A 37 3.21 22.79 -5.24
CA ILE A 37 4.05 23.41 -4.20
C ILE A 37 5.54 23.16 -4.49
N ASN A 38 5.87 21.92 -4.85
CA ASN A 38 7.22 21.46 -5.15
C ASN A 38 7.16 20.27 -6.11
N LEU A 39 7.24 20.59 -7.40
CA LEU A 39 7.13 19.59 -8.46
C LEU A 39 8.22 18.51 -8.38
N THR A 40 9.45 18.89 -8.05
CA THR A 40 10.57 17.93 -7.92
C THR A 40 10.30 16.93 -6.80
N TYR A 41 9.81 17.39 -5.64
CA TYR A 41 9.49 16.49 -4.54
C TYR A 41 8.26 15.62 -4.85
N SER A 42 7.24 16.18 -5.50
CA SER A 42 6.08 15.44 -6.00
C SER A 42 6.50 14.26 -6.90
N GLN A 43 7.44 14.49 -7.82
CA GLN A 43 7.98 13.45 -8.71
C GLN A 43 8.72 12.35 -7.94
N ILE A 44 9.55 12.70 -6.94
CA ILE A 44 10.25 11.73 -6.09
C ILE A 44 9.26 10.86 -5.32
N LEU A 45 8.22 11.46 -4.75
CA LEU A 45 7.16 10.74 -4.04
C LEU A 45 6.43 9.76 -4.96
N LEU A 46 6.06 10.21 -6.15
CA LEU A 46 5.36 9.38 -7.12
C LEU A 46 6.22 8.20 -7.62
N GLU A 47 7.51 8.44 -7.89
CA GLU A 47 8.44 7.39 -8.28
C GLU A 47 8.53 6.29 -7.22
N HIS A 48 8.72 6.67 -5.96
CA HIS A 48 8.76 5.70 -4.86
C HIS A 48 7.42 5.00 -4.62
N ALA A 49 6.30 5.69 -4.83
CA ALA A 49 4.98 5.07 -4.75
C ALA A 49 4.85 3.93 -5.78
N GLN A 50 5.25 4.16 -7.02
CA GLN A 50 5.21 3.14 -8.07
C GLN A 50 6.14 1.96 -7.77
N GLN A 51 7.36 2.23 -7.29
CA GLN A 51 8.32 1.18 -6.90
C GLN A 51 7.78 0.29 -5.77
N LEU A 52 7.19 0.90 -4.74
CA LEU A 52 6.62 0.16 -3.61
C LEU A 52 5.39 -0.66 -4.00
N PHE A 53 4.53 -0.12 -4.87
CA PHE A 53 3.39 -0.86 -5.39
C PHE A 53 3.84 -2.08 -6.21
N ILE A 54 4.83 -1.91 -7.09
CA ILE A 54 5.42 -3.02 -7.85
C ILE A 54 5.99 -4.08 -6.89
N PHE A 55 6.70 -3.66 -5.85
CA PHE A 55 7.22 -4.58 -4.83
C PHE A 55 6.08 -5.35 -4.13
N ALA A 56 5.03 -4.65 -3.69
CA ALA A 56 3.88 -5.26 -3.02
C ALA A 56 3.15 -6.27 -3.92
N ASP A 57 2.86 -5.91 -5.17
CA ASP A 57 2.17 -6.80 -6.12
C ASP A 57 3.07 -7.96 -6.58
N THR A 58 4.40 -7.80 -6.58
CA THR A 58 5.34 -8.87 -6.94
C THR A 58 5.50 -9.90 -5.82
N TYR A 59 5.62 -9.46 -4.57
CA TYR A 59 5.92 -10.32 -3.42
C TYR A 59 4.73 -10.38 -2.45
N LYS A 60 3.64 -11.01 -2.89
CA LYS A 60 2.38 -11.07 -2.13
C LYS A 60 2.44 -12.02 -0.93
N VAL A 61 2.87 -11.51 0.22
CA VAL A 61 2.78 -12.18 1.53
C VAL A 61 2.54 -11.13 2.61
N SER A 62 1.63 -11.42 3.53
CA SER A 62 1.36 -10.54 4.68
C SER A 62 2.60 -10.29 5.52
N TYR A 63 2.83 -9.03 5.91
CA TYR A 63 4.01 -8.68 6.71
C TYR A 63 4.03 -9.39 8.07
N SER A 64 2.86 -9.61 8.67
CA SER A 64 2.73 -10.31 9.95
C SER A 64 2.99 -11.81 9.84
N VAL A 65 2.86 -12.40 8.65
CA VAL A 65 3.26 -13.78 8.36
C VAL A 65 4.77 -13.87 8.14
N SER A 66 5.33 -12.97 7.33
CA SER A 66 6.78 -12.95 7.06
C SER A 66 7.61 -12.59 8.29
N ILE A 67 7.04 -11.78 9.19
CA ILE A 67 7.70 -11.24 10.38
C ILE A 67 6.76 -11.42 11.61
N PRO A 68 6.61 -12.65 12.13
CA PRO A 68 5.62 -12.95 13.16
C PRO A 68 5.71 -12.10 14.44
N GLN A 69 6.90 -11.59 14.77
CA GLN A 69 7.09 -10.75 15.94
C GLN A 69 6.35 -9.41 15.89
N VAL A 70 6.10 -8.85 14.70
CA VAL A 70 5.39 -7.56 14.58
C VAL A 70 3.87 -7.73 14.62
N GLY A 71 3.37 -8.91 14.22
CA GLY A 71 1.96 -9.29 14.32
C GLY A 71 1.38 -9.29 15.74
N LYS A 72 2.24 -9.23 16.78
CA LYS A 72 1.78 -9.10 18.18
C LYS A 72 1.17 -7.73 18.50
N TYR A 73 1.44 -6.71 17.68
CA TYR A 73 1.02 -5.34 17.93
C TYR A 73 -0.02 -4.89 16.91
N TYR A 74 0.36 -5.00 15.64
CA TYR A 74 -0.49 -4.73 14.49
C TYR A 74 -0.45 -6.01 13.67
N ASN A 75 -1.54 -6.78 13.70
CA ASN A 75 -1.66 -8.00 12.91
C ASN A 75 -2.54 -7.74 11.69
N SER A 76 -2.04 -8.09 10.51
CA SER A 76 -2.82 -7.97 9.28
C SER A 76 -3.96 -9.00 9.22
N SER A 77 -5.12 -8.61 8.70
CA SER A 77 -6.20 -9.52 8.32
C SER A 77 -6.22 -9.93 6.84
N GLY A 78 -5.53 -9.18 5.97
CA GLY A 78 -5.46 -9.37 4.52
C GLY A 78 -4.56 -8.30 3.89
N TYR A 79 -4.29 -8.40 2.58
CA TYR A 79 -3.53 -7.36 1.86
C TYR A 79 -4.16 -6.90 0.56
N GLU A 80 -5.27 -7.54 0.18
CA GLU A 80 -5.96 -7.32 -1.06
C GLU A 80 -6.50 -5.89 -1.14
N ASP A 81 -7.07 -5.40 -0.04
CA ASP A 81 -7.59 -4.04 0.06
C ASP A 81 -6.51 -2.97 0.08
N GLU A 82 -5.34 -3.19 0.68
CA GLU A 82 -4.21 -2.25 0.53
C GLU A 82 -3.71 -2.19 -0.91
N LEU A 83 -3.68 -3.30 -1.64
CA LEU A 83 -3.30 -3.28 -3.07
C LEU A 83 -4.31 -2.49 -3.90
N LEU A 84 -5.60 -2.68 -3.66
CA LEU A 84 -6.65 -1.91 -4.34
C LEU A 84 -6.58 -0.43 -3.98
N TRP A 85 -6.34 -0.10 -2.70
CA TRP A 85 -6.19 1.25 -2.21
C TRP A 85 -4.98 1.98 -2.81
N ALA A 86 -3.82 1.32 -2.84
CA ALA A 86 -2.62 1.86 -3.46
C ALA A 86 -2.80 2.09 -4.96
N SER A 87 -3.42 1.14 -5.66
CA SER A 87 -3.71 1.27 -7.10
C SER A 87 -4.66 2.43 -7.38
N SER A 88 -5.70 2.62 -6.58
CA SER A 88 -6.61 3.77 -6.70
C SER A 88 -5.87 5.11 -6.55
N TRP A 89 -5.00 5.25 -5.54
CA TRP A 89 -4.20 6.47 -5.39
C TRP A 89 -3.21 6.70 -6.54
N LEU A 90 -2.58 5.64 -7.02
CA LEU A 90 -1.68 5.71 -8.17
C LEU A 90 -2.43 6.10 -9.44
N TYR A 91 -3.66 5.61 -9.66
CA TYR A 91 -4.53 6.09 -10.73
C TYR A 91 -4.82 7.58 -10.58
N HIS A 92 -5.16 8.05 -9.38
CA HIS A 92 -5.41 9.47 -9.16
C HIS A 92 -4.18 10.34 -9.46
N ALA A 93 -2.98 9.88 -9.08
CA ALA A 93 -1.72 10.59 -9.28
C ALA A 93 -1.21 10.59 -10.72
N THR A 94 -1.38 9.48 -11.45
CA THR A 94 -0.76 9.27 -12.79
C THR A 94 -1.75 9.40 -13.95
N LYS A 95 -3.03 9.11 -13.71
CA LYS A 95 -4.06 8.86 -14.74
C LYS A 95 -3.74 7.68 -15.67
N ASP A 96 -2.82 6.82 -15.29
CA ASP A 96 -2.51 5.60 -16.04
C ASP A 96 -3.67 4.59 -15.89
N PRO A 97 -4.34 4.21 -17.00
CA PRO A 97 -5.48 3.30 -16.96
C PRO A 97 -5.13 1.91 -16.40
N LEU A 98 -3.86 1.50 -16.40
CA LEU A 98 -3.45 0.21 -15.84
C LEU A 98 -3.80 0.09 -14.35
N TYR A 99 -3.67 1.19 -13.59
CA TYR A 99 -4.04 1.19 -12.17
C TYR A 99 -5.55 1.14 -11.95
N LEU A 100 -6.34 1.73 -12.85
CA LEU A 100 -7.80 1.62 -12.78
C LEU A 100 -8.25 0.20 -13.13
N THR A 101 -7.70 -0.35 -14.22
CA THR A 101 -7.93 -1.75 -14.63
C THR A 101 -7.56 -2.73 -13.51
N TYR A 102 -6.46 -2.49 -12.81
CA TYR A 102 -6.06 -3.31 -11.66
C TYR A 102 -7.16 -3.39 -10.59
N VAL A 103 -7.84 -2.28 -10.30
CA VAL A 103 -8.92 -2.21 -9.31
C VAL A 103 -10.21 -2.86 -9.82
N THR A 104 -10.52 -2.71 -11.11
CA THR A 104 -11.81 -3.13 -11.68
C THR A 104 -11.83 -4.55 -12.24
N GLU A 105 -10.68 -5.11 -12.64
CA GLU A 105 -10.61 -6.39 -13.38
C GLU A 105 -9.93 -7.52 -12.62
N LYS A 106 -9.19 -7.26 -11.54
CA LYS A 106 -8.65 -8.35 -10.70
C LYS A 106 -9.75 -9.01 -9.88
N ASN A 107 -10.44 -9.96 -10.53
CA ASN A 107 -11.39 -10.89 -9.91
C ASN A 107 -10.77 -11.77 -8.81
N GLU A 108 -9.44 -11.76 -8.66
CA GLU A 108 -8.69 -12.45 -7.61
C GLU A 108 -9.03 -11.94 -6.20
N PHE A 109 -9.49 -10.71 -6.07
CA PHE A 109 -9.77 -10.07 -4.77
C PHE A 109 -11.23 -10.19 -4.32
N GLY A 110 -12.07 -10.90 -5.08
CA GLY A 110 -13.46 -11.14 -4.72
C GLY A 110 -14.34 -9.89 -4.70
N SER A 111 -15.54 -10.03 -4.15
CA SER A 111 -16.42 -8.90 -3.83
C SER A 111 -15.70 -8.00 -2.83
N LEU A 112 -15.69 -6.68 -3.07
CA LEU A 112 -15.18 -5.61 -2.18
C LEU A 112 -15.82 -5.58 -0.77
N GLY A 113 -16.59 -6.61 -0.41
CA GLY A 113 -17.37 -6.69 0.81
C GLY A 113 -18.45 -5.61 0.86
N SER A 114 -19.19 -5.61 1.96
CA SER A 114 -20.11 -4.54 2.33
C SER A 114 -19.65 -3.86 3.63
N GLY A 115 -18.35 -3.94 3.92
CA GLY A 115 -17.76 -3.35 5.11
C GLY A 115 -17.88 -1.84 5.08
N SER A 116 -18.55 -1.26 6.09
CA SER A 116 -18.64 0.19 6.28
C SER A 116 -17.49 0.75 7.13
N TRP A 117 -16.51 -0.07 7.46
CA TRP A 117 -15.45 0.26 8.40
C TRP A 117 -14.18 0.64 7.63
N PHE A 118 -13.54 1.71 8.07
CA PHE A 118 -12.25 2.15 7.55
C PHE A 118 -11.27 2.21 8.72
N SER A 119 -10.15 1.52 8.61
CA SER A 119 -9.16 1.43 9.67
C SER A 119 -7.75 1.30 9.12
N TRP A 120 -6.76 1.15 9.99
CA TRP A 120 -5.39 0.90 9.56
C TRP A 120 -5.22 -0.47 8.86
N ASP A 121 -6.12 -1.42 9.14
CA ASP A 121 -6.12 -2.81 8.65
C ASP A 121 -7.20 -3.09 7.60
N ASP A 122 -8.11 -2.13 7.35
CA ASP A 122 -9.23 -2.33 6.41
C ASP A 122 -9.46 -1.06 5.58
N LYS A 123 -9.25 -1.17 4.26
CA LYS A 123 -9.41 -0.14 3.25
C LYS A 123 -10.61 -0.34 2.34
N HIS A 124 -11.39 -1.42 2.50
CA HIS A 124 -12.49 -1.78 1.59
C HIS A 124 -13.52 -0.66 1.42
N ALA A 125 -13.86 0.05 2.51
CA ALA A 125 -14.80 1.17 2.47
C ALA A 125 -14.31 2.36 1.62
N ALA A 126 -13.01 2.47 1.38
CA ALA A 126 -12.38 3.55 0.62
C ALA A 126 -12.03 3.16 -0.83
N THR A 127 -12.21 1.88 -1.20
CA THR A 127 -11.89 1.33 -2.53
C THR A 127 -13.11 0.93 -3.36
N GLN A 128 -14.33 1.18 -2.85
CA GLN A 128 -15.60 0.98 -3.54
C GLN A 128 -15.97 2.15 -4.46
#